data_AF-A0A853IT95-F1
#
_entry.id   AF-A0A853IT95-F1
#
_cell.length_a   1.000
_cell.length_b   1.000
_cell.length_c   1.000
_cell.angle_alpha   90.00
_cell.angle_beta   90.00
_cell.angle_gamma   90.00
#
_symmetry.space_group_name_H-M   'P 1'
#
loop_
_entity.id
_entity.type
_entity.pdbx_description
1 polymer ?
#
loop_
_entity_poly.entity_id
_entity_poly.type
_entity_poly.pdbx_seq_one_letter_code
_entity_poly.pdbx_strand_id
1 'polypeptide(L)'
;MKDMHLRRRLAPRWLTATASLLALWSPAAFADLVVPAGANVTLGGSMDMGCTDVVADGTLDLAGGTLSNVRNVLIGDGGQVNLGNGTISLAGNWTNGGGTLGLPGTVAIVDEVACTTSSIISGNTTFGTLSITSSSGKLVQFAVGSTQTVQQSLVLTGTGTPLRIESTTPATPSADLHLAAGATQSVSNVAVQGMSASGQMVAPGQTNQAPPGAAVSNWFAAPVPPTPANIAPVPTNSPITLLGMALAVAALAARQRFGRKNKPSGRSPQ
;
A
#
# COMPACT_ATOMS: atom_id res chain seq x y z
N MET A 1 -43.32 25.53 78.88
CA MET A 1 -42.26 25.79 77.88
C MET A 1 -41.66 24.44 77.50
N LYS A 2 -41.71 24.08 76.20
CA LYS A 2 -41.34 22.77 75.66
C LYS A 2 -39.90 22.86 75.14
N ASP A 3 -38.97 22.17 75.78
CA ASP A 3 -37.60 22.07 75.29
C ASP A 3 -37.49 21.02 74.17
N MET A 4 -36.89 21.48 73.08
CA MET A 4 -36.84 20.83 71.78
C MET A 4 -35.49 20.11 71.63
N HIS A 5 -35.51 18.78 71.73
CA HIS A 5 -34.33 17.94 71.53
C HIS A 5 -33.88 17.94 70.06
N LEU A 6 -32.79 18.63 69.78
CA LEU A 6 -32.09 18.57 68.49
C LEU A 6 -31.33 17.24 68.36
N ARG A 7 -31.89 16.27 67.63
CA ARG A 7 -31.17 15.04 67.25
C ARG A 7 -30.25 15.33 66.05
N ARG A 8 -28.96 15.54 66.30
CA ARG A 8 -27.92 15.52 65.26
C ARG A 8 -27.85 14.10 64.67
N ARG A 9 -28.33 13.92 63.42
CA ARG A 9 -28.12 12.70 62.65
C ARG A 9 -26.67 12.72 62.14
N LEU A 10 -25.81 11.94 62.79
CA LEU A 10 -24.48 11.61 62.27
C LEU A 10 -24.67 10.69 61.05
N ALA A 11 -24.28 11.15 59.87
CA ALA A 11 -24.28 10.34 58.66
C ALA A 11 -23.27 9.17 58.80
N PRO A 12 -23.61 7.96 58.32
CA PRO A 12 -22.74 6.79 58.46
C PRO A 12 -21.47 6.92 57.60
N ARG A 13 -20.30 6.75 58.22
CA ARG A 13 -18.93 6.86 57.64
C ARG A 13 -18.62 5.83 56.54
N TRP A 14 -19.59 4.99 56.15
CA TRP A 14 -19.40 3.90 55.20
C TRP A 14 -19.71 4.31 53.75
N LEU A 15 -20.41 5.44 53.57
CA LEU A 15 -20.70 6.01 52.24
C LEU A 15 -19.51 6.76 51.64
N THR A 16 -18.52 7.16 52.44
CA THR A 16 -17.32 7.88 51.96
C THR A 16 -16.22 6.94 51.48
N ALA A 17 -16.24 5.66 51.85
CA ALA A 17 -15.20 4.69 51.46
C ALA A 17 -15.48 4.04 50.08
N THR A 18 -16.76 3.92 49.69
CA THR A 18 -17.18 3.34 48.41
C THR A 18 -17.00 4.29 47.23
N ALA A 19 -17.11 5.61 47.43
CA ALA A 19 -16.87 6.61 46.39
C ALA A 19 -15.40 6.67 45.96
N SER A 20 -14.45 6.45 46.87
CA SER A 20 -13.01 6.50 46.58
C SER A 20 -12.50 5.28 45.81
N LEU A 21 -13.15 4.11 45.95
CA LEU A 21 -12.80 2.91 45.16
C LEU A 21 -13.28 2.98 43.70
N LEU A 22 -14.38 3.69 43.43
CA LEU A 22 -14.90 3.89 42.06
C LEU A 22 -14.08 4.90 41.25
N ALA A 23 -13.38 5.84 41.91
CA ALA A 23 -12.51 6.80 41.23
C ALA A 23 -11.19 6.18 40.70
N LEU A 24 -10.79 5.02 41.23
CA LEU A 24 -9.58 4.29 40.83
C LEU A 24 -9.73 3.50 39.52
N TRP A 25 -10.95 3.44 38.96
CA TRP A 25 -11.29 2.77 37.71
C TRP A 25 -11.74 3.72 36.59
N SER A 26 -11.44 5.01 36.73
CA SER A 26 -11.70 5.94 35.61
C SER A 26 -10.73 5.61 34.47
N PRO A 27 -11.20 5.16 33.29
CA PRO A 27 -10.32 5.05 32.14
C PRO A 27 -9.75 6.45 31.83
N ALA A 28 -8.48 6.52 31.43
CA ALA A 28 -7.91 7.76 30.93
C ALA A 28 -8.75 8.24 29.74
N ALA A 29 -9.39 9.39 29.86
CA ALA A 29 -10.11 10.02 28.76
C ALA A 29 -9.08 10.81 27.94
N PHE A 30 -8.71 10.29 26.77
CA PHE A 30 -7.97 11.05 25.77
C PHE A 30 -8.98 11.87 24.96
N ALA A 31 -8.63 13.12 24.66
CA ALA A 31 -9.43 14.00 23.81
C ALA A 31 -8.77 14.15 22.45
N ASP A 32 -9.58 14.35 21.41
CA ASP A 32 -9.09 14.61 20.06
C ASP A 32 -8.25 15.91 20.03
N LEU A 33 -7.22 15.93 19.18
CA LEU A 33 -6.46 17.13 18.86
C LEU A 33 -7.17 17.87 17.74
N VAL A 34 -7.94 18.90 18.10
CA VAL A 34 -8.62 19.76 17.13
C VAL A 34 -7.89 21.10 17.05
N VAL A 35 -7.41 21.44 15.85
CA VAL A 35 -6.86 22.76 15.51
C VAL A 35 -7.88 23.49 14.64
N PRO A 36 -8.67 24.40 15.21
CA PRO A 36 -9.70 25.12 14.46
C PRO A 36 -9.11 26.02 13.38
N ALA A 37 -9.93 26.40 12.40
CA ALA A 37 -9.55 27.36 11.37
C ALA A 37 -9.02 28.67 11.99
N GLY A 38 -7.90 29.15 11.47
CA GLY A 38 -7.21 30.35 11.97
C GLY A 38 -6.38 30.15 13.25
N ALA A 39 -6.44 28.97 13.88
CA ALA A 39 -5.56 28.63 14.99
C ALA A 39 -4.22 28.08 14.50
N ASN A 40 -3.18 28.28 15.30
CA ASN A 40 -1.86 27.71 15.11
C ASN A 40 -1.43 26.95 16.36
N VAL A 41 -1.07 25.67 16.20
CA VAL A 41 -0.57 24.82 17.27
C VAL A 41 0.79 24.28 16.86
N THR A 42 1.79 24.45 17.73
CA THR A 42 3.13 23.86 17.53
C THR A 42 3.39 22.84 18.64
N LEU A 43 3.79 21.62 18.27
CA LEU A 43 4.08 20.55 19.24
C LEU A 43 5.54 20.54 19.71
N GLY A 44 6.51 20.50 18.78
CA GLY A 44 7.94 20.50 19.10
C GLY A 44 8.46 19.29 19.90
N GLY A 45 7.62 18.27 20.13
CA GLY A 45 7.91 17.10 20.94
C GLY A 45 7.05 15.90 20.54
N SER A 46 6.98 14.87 21.39
CA SER A 46 6.17 13.68 21.16
C SER A 46 4.85 13.75 21.93
N MET A 47 3.74 13.35 21.29
CA MET A 47 2.44 13.18 21.91
C MET A 47 1.82 11.84 21.48
N ASP A 48 1.37 11.09 22.47
CA ASP A 48 0.60 9.86 22.28
C ASP A 48 -0.89 10.21 22.31
N MET A 49 -1.59 9.90 21.22
CA MET A 49 -3.01 10.19 21.06
C MET A 49 -3.91 9.10 21.63
N GLY A 50 -3.38 7.94 22.04
CA GLY A 50 -4.19 6.90 22.70
C GLY A 50 -5.44 6.49 21.92
N CYS A 51 -5.34 6.39 20.58
CA CYS A 51 -6.44 6.13 19.65
C CYS A 51 -7.50 7.25 19.55
N THR A 52 -7.11 8.52 19.70
CA THR A 52 -7.95 9.69 19.39
C THR A 52 -7.60 10.30 18.03
N ASP A 53 -8.46 11.20 17.57
CA ASP A 53 -8.36 11.80 16.25
C ASP A 53 -7.57 13.10 16.24
N VAL A 54 -6.97 13.40 15.10
CA VAL A 54 -6.33 14.69 14.79
C VAL A 54 -7.14 15.35 13.70
N VAL A 55 -7.65 16.56 13.98
CA VAL A 55 -8.40 17.39 13.04
C VAL A 55 -7.70 18.72 12.91
N ALA A 56 -7.21 19.04 11.72
CA ALA A 56 -6.49 20.27 11.42
C ALA A 56 -7.23 21.10 10.36
N ASP A 57 -8.08 22.01 10.83
CA ASP A 57 -8.70 23.06 10.01
C ASP A 57 -7.85 24.35 10.03
N GLY A 58 -6.99 24.52 11.03
CA GLY A 58 -5.96 25.56 11.11
C GLY A 58 -4.56 25.02 10.77
N THR A 59 -3.52 25.58 11.40
CA THR A 59 -2.12 25.15 11.21
C THR A 59 -1.66 24.30 12.39
N LEU A 60 -1.39 23.02 12.14
CA LEU A 60 -0.68 22.12 13.05
C LEU A 60 0.78 21.98 12.60
N ASP A 61 1.72 22.47 13.40
CA ASP A 61 3.15 22.32 13.16
C ASP A 61 3.76 21.32 14.15
N LEU A 62 4.25 20.20 13.66
CA LEU A 62 4.97 19.24 14.50
C LEU A 62 6.34 19.77 14.90
N ALA A 63 6.93 20.70 14.14
CA ALA A 63 8.30 21.19 14.32
C ALA A 63 9.34 20.05 14.44
N GLY A 64 9.15 18.96 13.70
CA GLY A 64 9.98 17.75 13.79
C GLY A 64 9.55 16.74 14.87
N GLY A 65 8.50 17.04 15.63
CA GLY A 65 7.93 16.17 16.67
C GLY A 65 7.17 14.96 16.13
N THR A 66 6.56 14.21 17.05
CA THR A 66 5.90 12.93 16.75
C THR A 66 4.51 12.84 17.33
N LEU A 67 3.53 12.45 16.50
CA LEU A 67 2.21 12.00 16.95
C LEU A 67 2.15 10.48 16.82
N SER A 68 1.90 9.77 17.91
CA SER A 68 1.75 8.31 17.92
C SER A 68 0.34 7.89 18.28
N ASN A 69 -0.03 6.67 17.88
CA ASN A 69 -1.33 6.05 18.16
C ASN A 69 -2.52 6.93 17.77
N VAL A 70 -2.39 7.64 16.65
CA VAL A 70 -3.49 8.42 16.09
C VAL A 70 -4.53 7.45 15.51
N ARG A 71 -5.80 7.66 15.84
CA ARG A 71 -6.87 6.89 15.19
C ARG A 71 -7.12 7.43 13.79
N ASN A 72 -7.66 8.63 13.63
CA ASN A 72 -7.84 9.23 12.30
C ASN A 72 -7.13 10.58 12.18
N VAL A 73 -6.74 10.93 10.95
CA VAL A 73 -6.27 12.27 10.60
C VAL A 73 -7.20 12.88 9.57
N LEU A 74 -7.66 14.10 9.83
CA LEU A 74 -8.36 14.96 8.90
C LEU A 74 -7.59 16.28 8.75
N ILE A 75 -7.17 16.60 7.53
CA ILE A 75 -6.76 17.96 7.15
C ILE A 75 -7.96 18.60 6.47
N GLY A 76 -8.53 19.61 7.11
CA GLY A 76 -9.67 20.36 6.58
C GLY A 76 -9.32 21.18 5.36
N ASP A 77 -10.33 21.73 4.70
CA ASP A 77 -10.14 22.68 3.60
C ASP A 77 -9.37 23.92 4.07
N GLY A 78 -8.28 24.26 3.38
CA GLY A 78 -7.36 25.33 3.80
C GLY A 78 -6.50 25.03 5.05
N GLY A 79 -6.70 23.88 5.70
CA GLY A 79 -5.90 23.42 6.84
C GLY A 79 -4.46 23.09 6.44
N GLN A 80 -3.53 23.21 7.38
CA GLN A 80 -2.11 22.93 7.16
C GLN A 80 -1.55 22.02 8.25
N VAL A 81 -0.92 20.93 7.86
CA VAL A 81 -0.14 20.07 8.77
C VAL A 81 1.31 20.11 8.34
N ASN A 82 2.18 20.77 9.10
CA ASN A 82 3.61 20.85 8.83
C ASN A 82 4.34 19.80 9.65
N LEU A 83 4.94 18.81 8.99
CA LEU A 83 5.65 17.76 9.70
C LEU A 83 7.08 18.18 10.07
N GLY A 84 7.72 19.05 9.29
CA GLY A 84 9.17 19.20 9.32
C GLY A 84 9.82 17.84 9.05
N ASN A 85 10.75 17.39 9.91
CA ASN A 85 11.28 16.02 9.89
C ASN A 85 10.49 15.04 10.79
N GLY A 86 9.30 15.45 11.23
CA GLY A 86 8.48 14.73 12.21
C GLY A 86 7.71 13.57 11.61
N THR A 87 6.95 12.88 12.48
CA THR A 87 6.18 11.69 12.10
C THR A 87 4.77 11.73 12.66
N ILE A 88 3.78 11.34 11.85
CA ILE A 88 2.45 10.96 12.32
C ILE A 88 2.30 9.45 12.11
N SER A 89 2.13 8.71 13.20
CA SER A 89 1.79 7.29 13.18
C SER A 89 0.29 7.14 13.45
N LEU A 90 -0.45 6.65 12.45
CA LEU A 90 -1.88 6.43 12.54
C LEU A 90 -2.29 4.99 12.24
N ALA A 91 -3.43 4.61 12.81
CA ALA A 91 -4.03 3.30 12.59
C ALA A 91 -5.23 3.37 11.65
N GLY A 92 -5.98 4.47 11.61
CA GLY A 92 -7.24 4.58 10.88
C GLY A 92 -7.12 5.35 9.59
N ASN A 93 -8.06 6.25 9.37
CA ASN A 93 -8.25 6.93 8.12
C ASN A 93 -7.32 8.14 8.01
N TRP A 94 -6.85 8.37 6.79
CA TRP A 94 -6.21 9.61 6.38
C TRP A 94 -7.15 10.34 5.42
N THR A 95 -7.52 11.58 5.73
CA THR A 95 -8.38 12.41 4.88
C THR A 95 -7.73 13.75 4.65
N ASN A 96 -7.47 14.09 3.39
CA ASN A 96 -7.15 15.46 2.99
C ASN A 96 -8.35 16.10 2.28
N GLY A 97 -9.10 16.92 3.01
CA GLY A 97 -10.32 17.59 2.53
C GLY A 97 -10.09 18.81 1.65
N GLY A 98 -8.84 19.12 1.27
CA GLY A 98 -8.47 20.33 0.52
C GLY A 98 -7.33 21.14 1.13
N GLY A 99 -6.74 20.66 2.23
CA GLY A 99 -5.60 21.28 2.88
C GLY A 99 -4.24 20.82 2.34
N THR A 100 -3.19 21.17 3.07
CA THR A 100 -1.79 20.90 2.67
C THR A 100 -1.01 20.15 3.75
N LEU A 101 -0.24 19.16 3.32
CA LEU A 101 0.76 18.48 4.15
C LEU A 101 2.15 19.04 3.83
N GLY A 102 2.81 19.64 4.83
CA GLY A 102 4.16 20.15 4.74
C GLY A 102 5.21 19.02 4.82
N LEU A 103 6.16 19.05 3.89
CA LEU A 103 7.27 18.08 3.72
C LEU A 103 8.52 18.51 4.50
N PRO A 104 9.49 17.63 4.82
CA PRO A 104 9.74 16.25 4.35
C PRO A 104 9.24 15.09 5.25
N GLY A 105 8.37 15.32 6.22
CA GLY A 105 8.08 14.33 7.26
C GLY A 105 7.42 13.02 6.81
N THR A 106 7.21 12.15 7.79
CA THR A 106 6.69 10.79 7.60
C THR A 106 5.24 10.67 8.03
N VAL A 107 4.41 10.05 7.18
CA VAL A 107 3.11 9.52 7.57
C VAL A 107 3.23 8.00 7.58
N ALA A 108 3.03 7.40 8.75
CA ALA A 108 3.15 5.97 8.99
C ALA A 108 1.76 5.39 9.32
N ILE A 109 1.26 4.52 8.46
CA ILE A 109 0.05 3.74 8.71
C ILE A 109 0.49 2.39 9.26
N VAL A 110 0.13 2.12 10.51
CA VAL A 110 0.59 0.94 11.26
C VAL A 110 -0.58 0.06 11.71
N ASP A 111 -0.25 -1.13 12.18
CA ASP A 111 -1.19 -1.95 12.93
C ASP A 111 -1.34 -1.38 14.34
N GLU A 112 -2.57 -1.03 14.70
CA GLU A 112 -2.96 -0.80 16.09
C GLU A 112 -4.41 -1.24 16.23
N VAL A 113 -4.58 -2.52 16.54
CA VAL A 113 -5.89 -3.19 16.56
C VAL A 113 -6.82 -2.60 17.62
N ALA A 114 -6.27 -1.97 18.65
CA ALA A 114 -7.04 -1.24 19.65
C ALA A 114 -7.71 0.03 19.06
N CYS A 115 -7.12 0.62 18.02
CA CYS A 115 -7.68 1.78 17.32
C CYS A 115 -8.59 1.34 16.16
N THR A 116 -8.10 0.50 15.25
CA THR A 116 -8.81 0.06 14.03
C THR A 116 -8.01 -0.99 13.25
N THR A 117 -8.71 -1.79 12.45
CA THR A 117 -8.15 -2.90 11.66
C THR A 117 -8.10 -2.61 10.15
N SER A 118 -8.56 -1.44 9.72
CA SER A 118 -8.52 -0.99 8.33
C SER A 118 -8.35 0.51 8.22
N SER A 119 -7.81 0.96 7.09
CA SER A 119 -7.62 2.39 6.79
C SER A 119 -8.22 2.75 5.44
N ILE A 120 -8.83 3.93 5.35
CA ILE A 120 -9.15 4.57 4.08
C ILE A 120 -8.28 5.83 3.96
N ILE A 121 -7.56 5.95 2.85
CA ILE A 121 -6.83 7.15 2.44
C ILE A 121 -7.67 7.86 1.39
N SER A 122 -8.08 9.09 1.68
CA SER A 122 -8.97 9.87 0.82
C SER A 122 -8.49 11.32 0.68
N GLY A 123 -8.88 11.94 -0.44
CA GLY A 123 -8.35 13.22 -0.87
C GLY A 123 -6.93 13.12 -1.40
N ASN A 124 -6.55 14.01 -2.31
CA ASN A 124 -5.21 13.98 -2.90
C ASN A 124 -4.21 14.52 -1.87
N THR A 125 -3.17 13.75 -1.58
CA THR A 125 -2.12 14.15 -0.64
C THR A 125 -0.74 13.96 -1.25
N THR A 126 0.14 14.93 -1.02
CA THR A 126 1.56 14.81 -1.32
C THR A 126 2.32 14.50 -0.03
N PHE A 127 2.84 13.28 0.08
CA PHE A 127 3.64 12.79 1.18
C PHE A 127 5.14 12.97 0.90
N GLY A 128 5.91 13.25 1.94
CA GLY A 128 7.36 13.20 1.89
C GLY A 128 7.76 11.73 1.91
N THR A 129 7.54 11.12 3.08
CA THR A 129 7.59 9.67 3.25
C THR A 129 6.21 9.12 3.59
N LEU A 130 5.77 8.11 2.84
CA LEU A 130 4.60 7.29 3.16
C LEU A 130 5.06 5.89 3.54
N SER A 131 4.79 5.48 4.77
CA SER A 131 5.07 4.14 5.28
C SER A 131 3.78 3.44 5.63
N ILE A 132 3.59 2.21 5.15
CA ILE A 132 2.48 1.35 5.51
C ILE A 132 3.07 0.00 5.88
N THR A 133 3.00 -0.35 7.17
CA THR A 133 3.54 -1.62 7.67
C THR A 133 2.48 -2.35 8.47
N SER A 134 2.28 -3.62 8.16
CA SER A 134 1.30 -4.46 8.83
C SER A 134 1.87 -5.86 9.07
N SER A 135 1.65 -6.41 10.26
CA SER A 135 1.87 -7.83 10.58
C SER A 135 0.58 -8.66 10.51
N SER A 136 -0.57 -7.99 10.57
CA SER A 136 -1.89 -8.61 10.53
C SER A 136 -2.51 -8.73 9.13
N GLY A 137 -1.88 -8.13 8.11
CA GLY A 137 -2.41 -8.10 6.74
C GLY A 137 -3.51 -7.06 6.56
N LYS A 138 -3.37 -5.92 7.23
CA LYS A 138 -4.30 -4.79 7.23
C LYS A 138 -4.74 -4.40 5.82
N LEU A 139 -6.02 -4.09 5.69
CA LEU A 139 -6.58 -3.52 4.48
C LEU A 139 -6.44 -1.99 4.51
N VAL A 140 -5.67 -1.45 3.57
CA VAL A 140 -5.58 -0.02 3.30
C VAL A 140 -6.20 0.28 1.95
N GLN A 141 -7.32 1.01 1.98
CA GLN A 141 -8.05 1.39 0.80
C GLN A 141 -7.74 2.82 0.37
N PHE A 142 -7.54 3.03 -0.91
CA PHE A 142 -7.38 4.34 -1.53
C PHE A 142 -8.72 4.73 -2.16
N ALA A 143 -9.21 5.92 -1.85
CA ALA A 143 -10.48 6.41 -2.39
C ALA A 143 -10.43 6.48 -3.92
N VAL A 144 -11.52 6.08 -4.57
CA VAL A 144 -11.65 6.15 -6.03
C VAL A 144 -11.43 7.58 -6.54
N GLY A 145 -10.69 7.70 -7.64
CA GLY A 145 -10.32 8.99 -8.24
C GLY A 145 -9.23 9.76 -7.49
N SER A 146 -8.73 9.23 -6.36
CA SER A 146 -7.65 9.88 -5.63
C SER A 146 -6.28 9.52 -6.18
N THR A 147 -5.36 10.48 -6.10
CA THR A 147 -3.93 10.29 -6.36
C THR A 147 -3.15 10.65 -5.11
N GLN A 148 -2.39 9.67 -4.60
CA GLN A 148 -1.45 9.89 -3.51
C GLN A 148 -0.06 10.04 -4.10
N THR A 149 0.60 11.16 -3.85
CA THR A 149 1.94 11.46 -4.38
C THR A 149 2.98 11.23 -3.30
N VAL A 150 4.05 10.48 -3.60
CA VAL A 150 5.16 10.24 -2.68
C VAL A 150 6.43 10.84 -3.27
N GLN A 151 6.99 11.83 -2.57
CA GLN A 151 8.10 12.65 -3.08
C GLN A 151 9.48 12.08 -2.75
N GLN A 152 9.64 11.38 -1.62
CA GLN A 152 10.96 10.95 -1.13
C GLN A 152 11.06 9.44 -0.93
N SER A 153 10.17 8.84 -0.15
CA SER A 153 10.27 7.42 0.19
C SER A 153 8.90 6.76 0.36
N LEU A 154 8.73 5.63 -0.32
CA LEU A 154 7.59 4.74 -0.18
C LEU A 154 8.02 3.46 0.52
N VAL A 155 7.42 3.14 1.66
CA VAL A 155 7.65 1.88 2.37
C VAL A 155 6.33 1.13 2.50
N LEU A 156 6.22 -0.05 1.91
CA LEU A 156 5.03 -0.90 1.99
C LEU A 156 5.45 -2.31 2.40
N THR A 157 5.11 -2.75 3.61
CA THR A 157 5.58 -4.04 4.13
C THR A 157 4.49 -4.83 4.85
N GLY A 158 4.23 -6.04 4.37
CA GLY A 158 3.49 -7.07 5.12
C GLY A 158 4.45 -8.04 5.82
N THR A 159 4.31 -8.25 7.13
CA THR A 159 5.07 -9.28 7.86
C THR A 159 4.16 -10.45 8.20
N GLY A 160 4.43 -11.64 7.66
CA GLY A 160 3.51 -12.78 7.75
C GLY A 160 2.40 -12.68 6.70
N THR A 161 1.25 -12.11 7.05
CA THR A 161 0.13 -11.92 6.11
C THR A 161 0.43 -10.76 5.16
N PRO A 162 0.13 -10.88 3.84
CA PRO A 162 0.36 -9.78 2.90
C PRO A 162 -0.40 -8.51 3.31
N LEU A 163 0.28 -7.37 3.24
CA LEU A 163 -0.38 -6.06 3.36
C LEU A 163 -1.31 -5.88 2.17
N ARG A 164 -2.59 -5.56 2.41
CA ARG A 164 -3.59 -5.40 1.36
C ARG A 164 -3.76 -3.93 1.00
N ILE A 165 -3.40 -3.58 -0.24
CA ILE A 165 -3.55 -2.25 -0.81
C ILE A 165 -4.62 -2.29 -1.90
N GLU A 166 -5.75 -1.64 -1.67
CA GLU A 166 -6.87 -1.74 -2.60
C GLU A 166 -7.43 -0.36 -2.95
N SER A 167 -8.04 -0.23 -4.13
CA SER A 167 -9.00 0.86 -4.33
C SER A 167 -10.32 0.52 -3.65
N THR A 168 -11.05 1.54 -3.21
CA THR A 168 -12.47 1.40 -2.81
C THR A 168 -13.37 0.78 -3.90
N THR A 169 -12.95 0.82 -5.18
CA THR A 169 -13.60 0.14 -6.31
C THR A 169 -12.62 -0.79 -7.04
N PRO A 170 -12.33 -2.00 -6.52
CA PRO A 170 -11.17 -2.79 -6.92
C PRO A 170 -11.28 -3.49 -8.29
N ALA A 171 -12.42 -3.39 -8.96
CA ALA A 171 -12.68 -4.06 -10.25
C ALA A 171 -11.85 -3.48 -11.40
N THR A 172 -11.41 -2.22 -11.29
CA THR A 172 -10.56 -1.53 -12.28
C THR A 172 -9.51 -0.69 -11.56
N PRO A 173 -8.35 -0.39 -12.19
CA PRO A 173 -7.41 0.60 -11.65
C PRO A 173 -8.12 1.95 -11.52
N SER A 174 -8.43 2.37 -10.30
CA SER A 174 -9.36 3.46 -10.01
C SER A 174 -8.87 4.41 -8.91
N ALA A 175 -7.74 4.08 -8.27
CA ALA A 175 -6.97 4.99 -7.44
C ALA A 175 -5.48 4.90 -7.84
N ASP A 176 -4.73 5.98 -7.71
CA ASP A 176 -3.35 6.07 -8.18
C ASP A 176 -2.35 6.36 -7.04
N LEU A 177 -1.21 5.67 -7.08
CA LEU A 177 -0.04 5.98 -6.27
C LEU A 177 1.06 6.54 -7.18
N HIS A 178 1.27 7.85 -7.13
CA HIS A 178 2.31 8.53 -7.88
C HIS A 178 3.63 8.51 -7.11
N LEU A 179 4.65 7.85 -7.65
CA LEU A 179 5.99 7.87 -7.09
C LEU A 179 6.87 8.83 -7.88
N ALA A 180 7.34 9.90 -7.22
CA ALA A 180 8.09 10.97 -7.87
C ALA A 180 9.43 10.46 -8.45
N ALA A 181 9.93 11.14 -9.48
CA ALA A 181 11.23 10.81 -10.04
C ALA A 181 12.34 10.97 -9.00
N GLY A 182 13.08 9.89 -8.72
CA GLY A 182 14.13 9.87 -7.71
C GLY A 182 13.67 9.53 -6.30
N ALA A 183 12.37 9.31 -6.08
CA ALA A 183 11.89 8.74 -4.84
C ALA A 183 12.37 7.29 -4.70
N THR A 184 12.60 6.90 -3.45
CA THR A 184 13.01 5.52 -3.10
C THR A 184 11.78 4.68 -2.79
N GLN A 185 11.90 3.37 -2.96
CA GLN A 185 10.83 2.44 -2.60
C GLN A 185 11.40 1.17 -1.96
N SER A 186 10.74 0.75 -0.88
CA SER A 186 10.96 -0.54 -0.23
C SER A 186 9.60 -1.21 -0.10
N VAL A 187 9.34 -2.20 -0.96
CA VAL A 187 8.05 -2.90 -1.03
C VAL A 187 8.27 -4.40 -0.85
N SER A 188 7.51 -5.02 0.06
CA SER A 188 7.60 -6.45 0.34
C SER A 188 6.27 -7.03 0.82
N ASN A 189 5.92 -8.22 0.32
CA ASN A 189 4.74 -8.99 0.72
C ASN A 189 3.44 -8.16 0.70
N VAL A 190 3.10 -7.64 -0.48
CA VAL A 190 1.91 -6.81 -0.70
C VAL A 190 0.93 -7.49 -1.67
N ALA A 191 -0.36 -7.41 -1.34
CA ALA A 191 -1.47 -7.78 -2.22
C ALA A 191 -2.13 -6.49 -2.71
N VAL A 192 -2.07 -6.22 -4.01
CA VAL A 192 -2.55 -4.98 -4.61
C VAL A 192 -3.73 -5.26 -5.55
N GLN A 193 -4.80 -4.47 -5.45
CA GLN A 193 -5.97 -4.59 -6.32
C GLN A 193 -6.66 -3.25 -6.62
N GLY A 194 -7.04 -3.01 -7.87
CA GLY A 194 -7.73 -1.78 -8.28
C GLY A 194 -6.87 -0.53 -8.27
N MET A 195 -5.54 -0.68 -8.25
CA MET A 195 -4.58 0.43 -8.15
C MET A 195 -3.84 0.64 -9.47
N SER A 196 -3.62 1.89 -9.83
CA SER A 196 -2.56 2.29 -10.77
C SER A 196 -1.37 2.87 -10.02
N ALA A 197 -0.23 2.88 -10.67
CA ALA A 197 0.92 3.67 -10.24
C ALA A 197 1.38 4.56 -11.39
N SER A 198 1.86 5.76 -11.06
CA SER A 198 2.34 6.74 -12.02
C SER A 198 3.66 7.38 -11.57
N GLY A 199 4.33 8.09 -12.48
CA GLY A 199 5.71 8.53 -12.28
C GLY A 199 6.67 7.36 -12.47
N GLN A 200 7.16 6.79 -11.38
CA GLN A 200 7.95 5.55 -11.40
C GLN A 200 7.06 4.31 -11.24
N MET A 201 7.50 3.18 -11.81
CA MET A 201 6.88 1.88 -11.53
C MET A 201 7.06 1.54 -10.05
N VAL A 202 5.99 1.13 -9.38
CA VAL A 202 6.06 0.62 -7.99
C VAL A 202 6.49 -0.85 -8.02
N ALA A 203 7.12 -1.33 -6.95
CA ALA A 203 7.54 -2.70 -6.66
C ALA A 203 8.05 -3.54 -7.87
N PRO A 204 8.97 -3.02 -8.71
CA PRO A 204 9.36 -3.68 -9.96
C PRO A 204 9.99 -5.07 -9.77
N GLY A 205 10.64 -5.34 -8.63
CA GLY A 205 11.24 -6.63 -8.32
C GLY A 205 10.36 -7.58 -7.50
N GLN A 206 9.09 -7.25 -7.26
CA GLN A 206 8.20 -7.99 -6.39
C GLN A 206 7.09 -8.70 -7.17
N THR A 207 6.39 -9.62 -6.50
CA THR A 207 5.21 -10.30 -7.03
C THR A 207 3.97 -9.89 -6.25
N ASN A 208 2.88 -9.61 -6.96
CA ASN A 208 1.59 -9.32 -6.36
C ASN A 208 1.04 -10.55 -5.62
N GLN A 209 0.71 -10.40 -4.34
CA GLN A 209 0.10 -11.47 -3.53
C GLN A 209 -1.43 -11.51 -3.63
N ALA A 210 -2.06 -10.62 -4.41
CA ALA A 210 -3.49 -10.63 -4.64
C ALA A 210 -3.92 -11.83 -5.52
N PRO A 211 -5.20 -12.25 -5.48
CA PRO A 211 -5.72 -13.30 -6.35
C PRO A 211 -5.46 -13.02 -7.85
N PRO A 212 -5.36 -14.07 -8.70
CA PRO A 212 -5.22 -13.91 -10.14
C PRO A 212 -6.34 -13.02 -10.72
N GLY A 213 -5.97 -12.13 -11.65
CA GLY A 213 -6.92 -11.19 -12.26
C GLY A 213 -7.10 -9.87 -11.48
N ALA A 214 -6.28 -9.61 -10.45
CA ALA A 214 -6.25 -8.31 -9.78
C ALA A 214 -6.01 -7.17 -10.79
N ALA A 215 -6.90 -6.18 -10.78
CA ALA A 215 -6.87 -5.06 -11.70
C ALA A 215 -5.80 -4.04 -11.29
N VAL A 216 -4.57 -4.22 -11.75
CA VAL A 216 -3.42 -3.39 -11.35
C VAL A 216 -2.62 -2.93 -12.56
N SER A 217 -2.11 -1.71 -12.54
CA SER A 217 -1.27 -1.15 -13.61
C SER A 217 0.01 -0.49 -13.08
N ASN A 218 1.16 -0.79 -13.67
CA ASN A 218 2.47 -0.17 -13.37
C ASN A 218 3.01 -0.38 -11.93
N TRP A 219 2.61 -1.46 -11.25
CA TRP A 219 2.99 -1.80 -9.86
C TRP A 219 3.94 -2.98 -9.68
N PHE A 220 4.08 -3.83 -10.68
CA PHE A 220 4.98 -4.96 -10.65
C PHE A 220 5.51 -5.09 -12.06
N ALA A 221 6.83 -5.22 -12.23
CA ALA A 221 7.34 -5.54 -13.54
C ALA A 221 6.83 -6.93 -13.92
N ALA A 222 6.64 -7.17 -15.22
CA ALA A 222 6.57 -8.55 -15.68
C ALA A 222 7.80 -9.29 -15.15
N PRO A 223 7.69 -10.57 -14.74
CA PRO A 223 8.85 -11.35 -14.38
C PRO A 223 9.87 -11.20 -15.51
N VAL A 224 11.02 -10.59 -15.22
CA VAL A 224 12.12 -10.57 -16.18
C VAL A 224 12.42 -12.04 -16.39
N PRO A 225 12.17 -12.62 -17.58
CA PRO A 225 12.58 -13.99 -17.84
C PRO A 225 14.06 -14.02 -17.50
N PRO A 226 14.56 -15.02 -16.74
CA PRO A 226 16.00 -15.15 -16.58
C PRO A 226 16.57 -15.10 -17.98
N THR A 227 17.27 -14.02 -18.33
CA THR A 227 18.01 -13.96 -19.59
C THR A 227 18.87 -15.20 -19.55
N PRO A 228 18.70 -16.18 -20.45
CA PRO A 228 19.61 -17.30 -20.43
C PRO A 228 20.97 -16.68 -20.74
N ALA A 229 21.84 -16.64 -19.73
CA ALA A 229 23.25 -16.41 -19.96
C ALA A 229 23.65 -17.48 -20.97
N ASN A 230 23.93 -17.07 -22.20
CA ASN A 230 24.04 -17.90 -23.39
C ASN A 230 22.78 -18.69 -23.77
N ILE A 231 21.83 -18.03 -24.45
CA ILE A 231 21.19 -18.73 -25.58
C ILE A 231 22.29 -18.87 -26.64
N ALA A 232 22.97 -20.01 -26.66
CA ALA A 232 23.69 -20.42 -27.85
C ALA A 232 22.69 -20.29 -29.02
N PRO A 233 23.04 -19.60 -30.13
CA PRO A 233 22.14 -19.52 -31.28
C PRO A 233 21.65 -20.92 -31.58
N VAL A 234 20.32 -21.14 -31.54
CA VAL A 234 19.76 -22.33 -32.17
C VAL A 234 20.26 -22.24 -33.60
N PRO A 235 21.06 -23.21 -34.10
CA PRO A 235 21.54 -23.16 -35.46
C PRO A 235 20.31 -23.26 -36.35
N THR A 236 19.79 -22.11 -36.76
CA THR A 236 18.82 -22.03 -37.84
C THR A 236 19.58 -22.51 -39.05
N ASN A 237 19.18 -23.67 -39.58
CA ASN A 237 19.69 -24.23 -40.82
C ASN A 237 19.81 -23.08 -41.83
N SER A 238 21.04 -22.72 -42.19
CA SER A 238 21.29 -21.63 -43.12
C SER A 238 20.51 -21.87 -44.42
N PRO A 239 20.15 -20.81 -45.18
CA PRO A 239 19.48 -20.95 -46.47
C PRO A 239 20.19 -21.95 -47.40
N ILE A 240 21.51 -22.09 -47.26
CA ILE A 240 22.35 -23.04 -48.00
C ILE A 240 22.06 -24.49 -47.60
N THR A 241 21.86 -24.79 -46.31
CA THR A 241 21.49 -26.15 -45.86
C THR A 241 20.07 -26.53 -46.27
N LEU A 242 19.14 -25.58 -46.31
CA LEU A 242 17.80 -25.78 -46.88
C LEU A 242 17.87 -26.06 -48.39
N LEU A 243 18.68 -25.29 -49.14
CA LEU A 243 18.92 -25.55 -50.56
C LEU A 243 19.55 -26.93 -50.78
N GLY A 244 20.51 -27.31 -49.92
CA GLY A 244 21.17 -28.61 -49.95
C GLY A 244 20.20 -29.77 -49.75
N MET A 245 19.30 -29.67 -48.76
CA MET A 245 18.25 -30.69 -48.57
C MET A 245 17.27 -30.73 -49.74
N ALA A 246 16.87 -29.57 -50.28
CA ALA A 246 15.98 -29.51 -51.44
C ALA A 246 16.61 -30.19 -52.68
N LEU A 247 17.90 -29.95 -52.92
CA LEU A 247 18.66 -30.61 -53.99
C LEU A 247 18.83 -32.11 -53.74
N ALA A 248 19.08 -32.53 -52.50
CA ALA A 248 19.19 -33.95 -52.15
C ALA A 248 17.86 -34.70 -52.38
N VAL A 249 16.73 -34.10 -52.03
CA VAL A 249 15.39 -34.65 -52.31
C VAL A 249 15.11 -34.71 -53.81
N ALA A 250 15.46 -33.64 -54.55
CA ALA A 250 15.31 -33.62 -56.01
C ALA A 250 16.16 -34.70 -56.70
N ALA A 251 17.40 -34.92 -56.24
CA ALA A 251 18.28 -35.96 -56.74
C ALA A 251 17.75 -37.38 -56.44
N LEU A 252 17.19 -37.60 -55.24
CA LEU A 252 16.56 -38.87 -54.88
C LEU A 252 15.35 -39.16 -55.78
N ALA A 253 14.49 -38.16 -56.01
CA ALA A 253 13.32 -38.26 -56.87
C ALA A 253 13.71 -38.55 -58.33
N ALA A 254 14.75 -37.90 -58.85
CA ALA A 254 15.27 -38.17 -60.19
C ALA A 254 15.79 -39.61 -60.32
N ARG A 255 16.56 -40.10 -59.33
CA ARG A 255 17.13 -41.45 -59.33
C ARG A 255 16.06 -42.55 -59.31
N GLN A 256 14.99 -42.35 -58.54
CA GLN A 256 13.84 -43.27 -58.55
C GLN A 256 13.11 -43.28 -59.90
N ARG A 257 13.04 -42.14 -60.59
CA ARG A 257 12.40 -42.03 -61.92
C ARG A 257 13.20 -42.74 -63.01
N PHE A 258 14.53 -42.67 -62.97
CA PHE A 258 15.39 -43.38 -63.93
C PHE A 258 15.52 -44.88 -63.63
N GLY A 259 15.53 -45.29 -62.36
CA GLY A 259 15.53 -46.72 -61.98
C GLY A 259 14.27 -47.49 -62.41
N ARG A 260 13.12 -46.79 -62.54
CA ARG A 260 11.86 -47.39 -62.99
C ARG A 260 11.78 -47.64 -64.50
N LYS A 261 12.62 -46.99 -65.31
CA LYS A 261 12.62 -47.14 -66.78
C LYS A 261 13.40 -48.37 -67.29
N ASN A 262 14.23 -49.00 -66.45
CA ASN A 262 15.08 -50.12 -66.85
C ASN A 262 14.67 -51.48 -66.26
N LYS A 263 13.36 -51.74 -66.10
CA LYS A 263 12.88 -53.12 -65.91
C LYS A 263 12.54 -53.69 -67.30
N PRO A 264 13.34 -54.59 -67.89
CA PRO A 264 12.94 -55.27 -69.12
C PRO A 264 11.75 -56.17 -68.78
N SER A 265 10.63 -56.00 -69.47
CA SER A 265 9.58 -57.01 -69.47
C SER A 265 10.14 -58.23 -70.18
N GLY A 266 10.51 -59.26 -69.41
CA GLY A 266 10.91 -60.56 -69.93
C GLY A 266 9.82 -61.11 -70.83
N ARG A 267 10.19 -61.38 -72.07
CA ARG A 267 9.39 -62.09 -73.07
C ARG A 267 9.60 -63.59 -72.82
N SER A 268 8.54 -64.30 -72.46
CA SER A 268 8.56 -65.77 -72.37
C SER A 268 8.52 -66.38 -73.78
N PRO A 269 9.25 -67.48 -74.04
CA PRO A 269 9.29 -68.12 -75.34
C PRO A 269 8.18 -69.18 -75.49
N GLN A 270 7.47 -69.15 -76.61
CA GLN A 270 6.99 -70.32 -77.37
C GLN A 270 7.01 -69.95 -78.85
#